data_AF-A0A960ZX96-F1
#
_entry.id   AF-A0A960ZX96-F1
#
_cell.length_a   1.000
_cell.length_b   1.000
_cell.length_c   1.000
_cell.angle_alpha   90.00
_cell.angle_beta   90.00
_cell.angle_gamma   90.00
#
_symmetry.space_group_name_H-M   'P 1'
#
loop_
_entity.id
_entity.type
_entity.pdbx_description
1 polymer ?
#
loop_
_entity_poly.entity_id
_entity_poly.type
_entity_poly.pdbx_seq_one_letter_code
_entity_poly.pdbx_strand_id
1 'polypeptide(L)'
;MHAVTATGFSDLLTRQFTEKKTHALAALLVDESEKRHIVLRTLDQIFQIKRRKLLRGVAYLNEALDLFEYIGLDQSDPGVISEFHSLKNLTAQFENKLLPLLRFNSYSLHYIALKRRIIALSLRFGEHETYIPTTEELESQFKLLQCQAIEWKQSQPGLTEKRLTPEEISLLQSLLEKNGLCDLILHRRKLALDFFEWVLRDKLPLSVFAEFPYISSWIIQKKMRGRLGHYRAPLLTIHRHPEPNGPVKTVDVLIEGRWYSLMNLSMEVTFRGDYTLTLEEIFNVFENKDKAAGNLEVFSDGINNWNAHHLGYYDALSNSYKSIDIKKEGWWTQLPAGTILSLKEASYHYHLELDGTQWIVAAKATRQRQTLDPNESHAYLEIVIPNSKNEYRVYTFGKYALRYATNMVESALAFTDNLEACVAYPDETQFYTHRQHSRIPFTVSPEEGMRIMKSIGDDISQAIEESFIYQWESENCAKWTQDKLEENLGRHRIPNLFQIPMLETEPSGPSRFLFRFLK
;
A
#
# COMPACT_ATOMS: atom_id res chain seq x y z
N MET A 1 -20.45 -18.27 20.44
CA MET A 1 -21.03 -17.98 19.10
C MET A 1 -22.35 -18.73 18.97
N HIS A 2 -23.49 -18.03 19.08
CA HIS A 2 -24.80 -18.63 18.82
C HIS A 2 -25.03 -18.71 17.32
N ALA A 3 -25.19 -19.92 16.80
CA ALA A 3 -25.53 -20.17 15.41
C ALA A 3 -26.94 -19.63 15.12
N VAL A 4 -27.03 -18.56 14.32
CA VAL A 4 -28.28 -18.15 13.70
C VAL A 4 -28.47 -19.03 12.48
N THR A 5 -29.37 -20.01 12.57
CA THR A 5 -29.73 -20.87 11.46
C THR A 5 -30.58 -20.09 10.44
N ALA A 6 -30.36 -20.35 9.15
CA ALA A 6 -31.04 -19.71 8.03
C ALA A 6 -32.59 -19.77 8.10
N THR A 7 -33.13 -20.72 8.86
CA THR A 7 -34.56 -20.91 9.10
C THR A 7 -35.18 -19.82 9.99
N GLY A 8 -34.46 -19.30 10.99
CA GLY A 8 -34.98 -18.25 11.88
C GLY A 8 -35.21 -16.89 11.19
N PHE A 9 -34.54 -16.66 10.06
CA PHE A 9 -34.64 -15.42 9.28
C PHE A 9 -35.91 -15.36 8.42
N SER A 10 -36.42 -16.51 7.97
CA SER A 10 -37.62 -16.62 7.14
C SER A 10 -38.90 -16.27 7.91
N ASP A 11 -39.00 -16.69 9.17
CA ASP A 11 -40.21 -16.51 9.98
C ASP A 11 -40.42 -15.07 10.47
N LEU A 12 -39.32 -14.34 10.70
CA LEU A 12 -39.37 -12.91 11.03
C LEU A 12 -39.88 -12.08 9.84
N LEU A 13 -39.62 -12.53 8.61
CA LEU A 13 -40.05 -11.86 7.39
C LEU A 13 -41.55 -12.02 7.15
N THR A 14 -42.17 -13.11 7.57
CA THR A 14 -43.60 -13.37 7.32
C THR A 14 -44.51 -12.59 8.28
N ARG A 15 -44.11 -12.42 9.55
CA ARG A 15 -44.95 -11.73 10.57
C ARG A 15 -45.12 -10.22 10.36
N GLN A 16 -44.12 -9.52 9.83
CA GLN A 16 -44.23 -8.07 9.55
C GLN A 16 -45.10 -7.73 8.33
N PHE A 17 -45.45 -8.71 7.49
CA PHE A 17 -46.26 -8.47 6.28
C PHE A 17 -47.77 -8.41 6.56
N THR A 18 -48.23 -8.96 7.68
CA THR A 18 -49.66 -9.04 8.00
C THR A 18 -50.21 -7.74 8.58
N GLU A 19 -49.39 -6.97 9.31
CA GLU A 19 -49.84 -5.73 9.99
C GLU A 19 -49.96 -4.50 9.07
N LYS A 20 -49.31 -4.48 7.90
CA LYS A 20 -49.40 -3.34 6.96
C LYS A 20 -50.52 -3.45 5.93
N LYS A 21 -51.18 -4.60 5.81
CA LYS A 21 -52.35 -4.78 4.93
C LYS A 21 -53.57 -3.99 5.41
N THR A 22 -53.62 -3.64 6.70
CA THR A 22 -54.75 -2.98 7.36
C THR A 22 -54.83 -1.47 7.09
N HIS A 23 -53.73 -0.80 6.75
CA HIS A 23 -53.77 0.64 6.43
C HIS A 23 -54.15 0.96 4.98
N ALA A 24 -54.16 -0.02 4.07
CA ALA A 24 -54.56 0.19 2.67
C ALA A 24 -56.09 0.25 2.48
N LEU A 25 -56.88 -0.18 3.48
CA LEU A 25 -58.34 -0.24 3.40
C LEU A 25 -59.07 1.03 3.88
N ALA A 26 -58.35 2.03 4.43
CA ALA A 26 -58.94 3.28 4.91
C ALA A 26 -59.01 4.41 3.85
N ALA A 27 -58.61 4.16 2.59
CA ALA A 27 -58.53 5.18 1.53
C ALA A 27 -59.80 5.27 0.64
N LEU A 28 -60.97 4.91 1.16
CA LEU A 28 -62.22 4.85 0.38
C LEU A 28 -62.95 6.20 0.22
N LEU A 29 -62.41 7.32 0.71
CA LEU A 29 -63.05 8.65 0.61
C LEU A 29 -62.09 9.77 0.14
N VAL A 30 -61.29 9.51 -0.90
CA VAL A 30 -60.36 10.50 -1.47
C VAL A 30 -60.40 10.50 -3.00
N ASP A 31 -60.11 11.65 -3.61
CA ASP A 31 -59.99 11.88 -5.06
C ASP A 31 -59.08 10.85 -5.78
N GLU A 32 -59.40 10.52 -7.04
CA GLU A 32 -58.68 9.54 -7.88
C GLU A 32 -57.18 9.87 -8.02
N SER A 33 -56.85 11.17 -8.10
CA SER A 33 -55.48 11.66 -8.23
C SER A 33 -54.65 11.38 -6.96
N GLU A 34 -55.26 11.56 -5.79
CA GLU A 34 -54.64 11.37 -4.49
C GLU A 34 -54.49 9.88 -4.15
N LYS A 35 -55.47 9.05 -4.54
CA LYS A 35 -55.36 7.57 -4.48
C LYS A 35 -54.18 7.05 -5.30
N ARG A 36 -53.99 7.54 -6.53
CA ARG A 36 -52.81 7.19 -7.35
C ARG A 36 -51.52 7.62 -6.68
N HIS A 37 -51.47 8.81 -6.09
CA HIS A 37 -50.29 9.29 -5.41
C HIS A 37 -49.94 8.47 -4.15
N ILE A 38 -50.95 8.06 -3.37
CA ILE A 38 -50.78 7.19 -2.19
C ILE A 38 -50.29 5.79 -2.60
N VAL A 39 -50.85 5.20 -3.67
CA VAL A 39 -50.40 3.90 -4.19
C VAL A 39 -48.95 3.99 -4.67
N LEU A 40 -48.59 5.02 -5.43
CA LEU A 40 -47.21 5.22 -5.90
C LEU A 40 -46.23 5.41 -4.74
N ARG A 41 -46.58 6.20 -3.71
CA ARG A 41 -45.76 6.35 -2.50
C ARG A 41 -45.63 5.05 -1.72
N THR A 42 -46.70 4.27 -1.62
CA THR A 42 -46.69 2.98 -0.90
C THR A 42 -45.86 1.93 -1.65
N LEU A 43 -45.99 1.87 -2.98
CA LEU A 43 -45.17 1.02 -3.83
C LEU A 43 -43.70 1.43 -3.78
N ASP A 44 -43.39 2.72 -3.79
CA ASP A 44 -42.02 3.22 -3.58
C ASP A 44 -41.52 2.83 -2.18
N GLN A 45 -42.29 3.03 -1.10
CA GLN A 45 -41.89 2.59 0.25
C GLN A 45 -41.66 1.09 0.35
N ILE A 46 -42.52 0.25 -0.24
CA ILE A 46 -42.33 -1.20 -0.29
C ILE A 46 -41.07 -1.56 -1.09
N PHE A 47 -40.87 -0.89 -2.22
CA PHE A 47 -39.67 -1.04 -3.04
C PHE A 47 -38.42 -0.65 -2.26
N GLN A 48 -38.42 0.49 -1.56
CA GLN A 48 -37.34 0.96 -0.69
C GLN A 48 -37.07 0.00 0.48
N ILE A 49 -38.09 -0.59 1.10
CA ILE A 49 -37.92 -1.59 2.17
C ILE A 49 -37.28 -2.87 1.62
N LYS A 50 -37.79 -3.41 0.51
CA LYS A 50 -37.20 -4.60 -0.15
C LYS A 50 -35.75 -4.31 -0.57
N ARG A 51 -35.49 -3.12 -1.09
CA ARG A 51 -34.19 -2.62 -1.51
C ARG A 51 -33.21 -2.49 -0.34
N ARG A 52 -33.63 -1.94 0.81
CA ARG A 52 -32.81 -1.87 2.04
C ARG A 52 -32.50 -3.26 2.58
N LYS A 53 -33.49 -4.18 2.59
CA LYS A 53 -33.28 -5.57 3.01
C LYS A 53 -32.28 -6.29 2.10
N LEU A 54 -32.39 -6.11 0.78
CA LEU A 54 -31.44 -6.68 -0.19
C LEU A 54 -30.02 -6.14 0.04
N LEU A 55 -29.84 -4.82 0.18
CA LEU A 55 -28.53 -4.24 0.47
C LEU A 55 -27.92 -4.75 1.77
N ARG A 56 -28.71 -4.85 2.84
CA ARG A 56 -28.23 -5.44 4.10
C ARG A 56 -27.79 -6.89 3.91
N GLY A 57 -28.59 -7.70 3.20
CA GLY A 57 -28.24 -9.08 2.88
C GLY A 57 -26.93 -9.18 2.10
N VAL A 58 -26.72 -8.27 1.14
CA VAL A 58 -25.47 -8.19 0.36
C VAL A 58 -24.29 -7.72 1.22
N ALA A 59 -24.50 -6.78 2.13
CA ALA A 59 -23.46 -6.36 3.06
C ALA A 59 -23.02 -7.53 3.97
N TYR A 60 -23.97 -8.23 4.58
CA TYR A 60 -23.68 -9.43 5.38
C TYR A 60 -23.00 -10.53 4.57
N LEU A 61 -23.40 -10.72 3.30
CA LEU A 61 -22.74 -11.68 2.43
C LEU A 61 -21.30 -11.26 2.10
N ASN A 62 -21.04 -9.98 1.85
CA ASN A 62 -19.66 -9.49 1.67
C ASN A 62 -18.83 -9.71 2.93
N GLU A 63 -19.35 -9.39 4.12
CA GLU A 63 -18.66 -9.65 5.40
C GLU A 63 -18.36 -11.14 5.60
N ALA A 64 -19.30 -12.02 5.26
CA ALA A 64 -19.08 -13.46 5.32
C ALA A 64 -18.02 -13.93 4.30
N LEU A 65 -18.01 -13.37 3.09
CA LEU A 65 -16.99 -13.64 2.08
C LEU A 65 -15.60 -13.14 2.49
N ASP A 66 -15.53 -12.02 3.21
CA ASP A 66 -14.28 -11.49 3.77
C ASP A 66 -13.71 -12.48 4.79
N LEU A 67 -14.54 -13.00 5.70
CA LEU A 67 -14.16 -14.06 6.63
C LEU A 67 -13.72 -15.34 5.92
N PHE A 68 -14.36 -15.68 4.79
CA PHE A 68 -14.03 -16.87 4.01
C PHE A 68 -12.66 -16.77 3.29
N GLU A 69 -12.14 -15.56 3.05
CA GLU A 69 -10.77 -15.40 2.53
C GLU A 69 -9.70 -15.78 3.55
N TYR A 70 -10.01 -15.72 4.85
CA TYR A 70 -9.13 -16.18 5.93
C TYR A 70 -9.19 -17.68 6.17
N ILE A 71 -10.12 -18.39 5.52
CA ILE A 71 -10.19 -19.84 5.61
C ILE A 71 -9.30 -20.42 4.54
N GLY A 72 -8.30 -21.18 4.99
CA GLY A 72 -7.48 -22.01 4.12
C GLY A 72 -8.35 -23.00 3.35
N LEU A 73 -8.22 -23.02 2.02
CA LEU A 73 -9.01 -23.91 1.19
C LEU A 73 -8.29 -25.23 0.97
N ASP A 74 -8.83 -26.27 1.59
CA ASP A 74 -8.49 -27.64 1.29
C ASP A 74 -9.30 -28.12 0.09
N GLN A 75 -8.61 -28.34 -1.04
CA GLN A 75 -9.23 -28.77 -2.28
C GLN A 75 -9.48 -30.29 -2.35
N SER A 76 -9.10 -31.06 -1.33
CA SER A 76 -9.39 -32.50 -1.26
C SER A 76 -10.51 -32.86 -0.30
N ASP A 77 -10.97 -31.93 0.55
CA ASP A 77 -12.14 -32.15 1.41
C ASP A 77 -13.47 -31.92 0.64
N PRO A 78 -14.28 -32.97 0.40
CA PRO A 78 -15.57 -32.84 -0.30
C PRO A 78 -16.56 -31.92 0.43
N GLY A 79 -16.47 -31.81 1.76
CA GLY A 79 -17.30 -30.92 2.56
C GLY A 79 -17.01 -29.45 2.25
N VAL A 80 -15.73 -29.08 2.24
CA VAL A 80 -15.26 -27.73 1.90
C VAL A 80 -15.65 -27.37 0.46
N ILE A 81 -15.51 -28.29 -0.49
CA ILE A 81 -15.93 -28.11 -1.88
C ILE A 81 -17.45 -27.87 -1.98
N SER A 82 -18.26 -28.65 -1.25
CA SER A 82 -19.73 -28.51 -1.24
C SER A 82 -20.19 -27.18 -0.63
N GLU A 83 -19.60 -26.77 0.49
CA GLU A 83 -19.87 -25.48 1.14
C GLU A 83 -19.49 -24.32 0.22
N PHE A 84 -18.35 -24.44 -0.46
CA PHE A 84 -17.89 -23.47 -1.44
C PHE A 84 -18.88 -23.31 -2.59
N HIS A 85 -19.29 -24.40 -3.24
CA HIS A 85 -20.27 -24.32 -4.34
C HIS A 85 -21.59 -23.72 -3.85
N SER A 86 -22.01 -24.03 -2.63
CA SER A 86 -23.18 -23.45 -2.01
C SER A 86 -23.04 -21.92 -1.82
N LEU A 87 -21.88 -21.46 -1.33
CA LEU A 87 -21.58 -20.04 -1.16
C LEU A 87 -21.48 -19.31 -2.50
N LYS A 88 -20.81 -19.90 -3.51
CA LYS A 88 -20.72 -19.36 -4.88
C LYS A 88 -22.12 -19.23 -5.50
N ASN A 89 -22.95 -20.27 -5.39
CA ASN A 89 -24.33 -20.26 -5.88
C ASN A 89 -25.19 -19.20 -5.18
N LEU A 90 -25.06 -19.07 -3.84
CA LEU A 90 -25.75 -18.03 -3.09
C LEU A 90 -25.31 -16.63 -3.54
N THR A 91 -24.01 -16.43 -3.74
CA THR A 91 -23.44 -15.17 -4.21
C THR A 91 -23.95 -14.80 -5.59
N ALA A 92 -24.00 -15.75 -6.53
CA ALA A 92 -24.57 -15.56 -7.85
C ALA A 92 -26.08 -15.23 -7.80
N GLN A 93 -26.84 -15.82 -6.88
CA GLN A 93 -28.27 -15.47 -6.70
C GLN A 93 -28.44 -14.01 -6.23
N PHE A 94 -27.60 -13.53 -5.32
CA PHE A 94 -27.63 -12.13 -4.87
C PHE A 94 -27.17 -11.19 -5.99
N GLU A 95 -26.14 -11.55 -6.74
CA GLU A 95 -25.69 -10.82 -7.93
C GLU A 95 -26.84 -10.64 -8.93
N ASN A 96 -27.52 -11.73 -9.30
CA ASN A 96 -28.65 -11.72 -10.23
C ASN A 96 -29.83 -10.88 -9.74
N LYS A 97 -30.05 -10.82 -8.41
CA LYS A 97 -31.09 -9.94 -7.81
C LYS A 97 -30.68 -8.46 -7.82
N LEU A 98 -29.40 -8.16 -7.80
CA LEU A 98 -28.88 -6.79 -7.88
C LEU A 98 -28.81 -6.26 -9.32
N LEU A 99 -28.64 -7.14 -10.31
CA LEU A 99 -28.48 -6.78 -11.72
C LEU A 99 -29.57 -5.79 -12.23
N PRO A 100 -30.88 -5.99 -11.96
CA PRO A 100 -31.91 -5.04 -12.38
C PRO A 100 -31.84 -3.67 -11.69
N LEU A 101 -31.11 -3.57 -10.57
CA LEU A 101 -30.99 -2.38 -9.74
C LEU A 101 -29.73 -1.56 -10.06
N LEU A 102 -28.89 -1.99 -11.00
CA LEU A 102 -27.64 -1.30 -11.37
C LEU A 102 -27.82 0.10 -11.94
N ARG A 103 -29.04 0.49 -12.34
CA ARG A 103 -29.36 1.87 -12.73
C ARG A 103 -29.15 2.88 -11.60
N PHE A 104 -28.96 2.42 -10.36
CA PHE A 104 -28.67 3.25 -9.20
C PHE A 104 -27.19 3.11 -8.80
N ASN A 105 -26.42 4.21 -8.83
CA ASN A 105 -24.97 4.21 -8.59
C ASN A 105 -24.53 3.48 -7.31
N SER A 106 -25.29 3.54 -6.21
CA SER A 106 -24.93 2.87 -4.95
C SER A 106 -24.94 1.33 -5.03
N TYR A 107 -25.64 0.74 -6.00
CA TYR A 107 -25.75 -0.71 -6.18
C TYR A 107 -24.59 -1.26 -6.97
N SER A 108 -23.98 -0.40 -7.81
CA SER A 108 -22.84 -0.80 -8.62
C SER A 108 -21.69 -1.31 -7.76
N LEU A 109 -21.36 -0.64 -6.64
CA LEU A 109 -20.24 -1.03 -5.78
C LEU A 109 -20.42 -2.42 -5.15
N HIS A 110 -21.58 -2.67 -4.55
CA HIS A 110 -21.88 -3.96 -3.92
C HIS A 110 -21.96 -5.09 -4.95
N TYR A 111 -22.55 -4.83 -6.12
CA TYR A 111 -22.59 -5.79 -7.22
C TYR A 111 -21.18 -6.13 -7.72
N ILE A 112 -20.34 -5.12 -7.95
CA ILE A 112 -18.95 -5.31 -8.41
C ILE A 112 -18.15 -6.10 -7.37
N ALA A 113 -18.30 -5.78 -6.09
CA ALA A 113 -17.65 -6.51 -5.01
C ALA A 113 -18.03 -8.00 -5.04
N LEU A 114 -19.32 -8.32 -5.12
CA LEU A 114 -19.79 -9.71 -5.21
C LEU A 114 -19.26 -10.42 -6.47
N LYS A 115 -19.34 -9.77 -7.66
CA LYS A 115 -18.82 -10.36 -8.90
C LYS A 115 -17.31 -10.64 -8.78
N ARG A 116 -16.53 -9.70 -8.22
CA ARG A 116 -15.10 -9.89 -7.95
C ARG A 116 -14.84 -11.06 -7.00
N ARG A 117 -15.65 -11.22 -5.95
CA ARG A 117 -15.57 -12.35 -5.01
C ARG A 117 -15.88 -13.69 -5.69
N ILE A 118 -16.89 -13.77 -6.55
CA ILE A 118 -17.21 -15.00 -7.30
C ILE A 118 -16.03 -15.42 -8.19
N ILE A 119 -15.41 -14.46 -8.88
CA ILE A 119 -14.25 -14.73 -9.72
C ILE A 119 -13.07 -15.21 -8.86
N ALA A 120 -12.77 -14.50 -7.77
CA ALA A 120 -11.69 -14.86 -6.86
C ALA A 120 -11.87 -16.27 -6.27
N LEU A 121 -13.09 -16.59 -5.84
CA LEU A 121 -13.48 -17.91 -5.37
C LEU A 121 -13.19 -19.00 -6.42
N SER A 122 -13.59 -18.76 -7.67
CA SER A 122 -13.35 -19.70 -8.78
C SER A 122 -11.85 -19.91 -9.01
N LEU A 123 -11.07 -18.83 -9.03
CA LEU A 123 -9.61 -18.88 -9.19
C LEU A 123 -8.93 -19.64 -8.03
N ARG A 124 -9.37 -19.42 -6.79
CA ARG A 124 -8.83 -20.13 -5.61
C ARG A 124 -8.99 -21.64 -5.75
N PHE A 125 -10.11 -22.10 -6.29
CA PHE A 125 -10.40 -23.53 -6.54
C PHE A 125 -9.80 -24.08 -7.83
N GLY A 126 -9.17 -23.24 -8.66
CA GLY A 126 -8.69 -23.66 -9.98
C GLY A 126 -9.83 -23.98 -10.95
N GLU A 127 -11.04 -23.47 -10.69
CA GLU A 127 -12.13 -23.55 -11.65
C GLU A 127 -11.86 -22.59 -12.80
N HIS A 128 -11.86 -23.12 -14.01
CA HIS A 128 -11.87 -22.30 -15.20
C HIS A 128 -13.29 -21.77 -15.44
N GLU A 129 -13.39 -20.53 -15.93
CA GLU A 129 -14.68 -20.00 -16.35
C GLU A 129 -15.27 -20.87 -17.47
N THR A 130 -16.58 -21.09 -17.40
CA THR A 130 -17.31 -21.86 -18.43
C THR A 130 -17.32 -21.16 -19.78
N TYR A 131 -17.12 -19.84 -19.78
CA TYR A 131 -16.97 -19.05 -20.99
C TYR A 131 -15.49 -18.95 -21.35
N ILE A 132 -15.15 -19.43 -22.54
CA ILE A 132 -13.83 -19.31 -23.14
C ILE A 132 -13.95 -18.24 -24.22
N PRO A 133 -13.35 -17.04 -24.03
CA PRO A 133 -13.36 -16.02 -25.06
C PRO A 133 -12.63 -16.53 -26.30
N THR A 134 -13.10 -16.10 -27.45
CA THR A 134 -12.43 -16.31 -28.73
C THR A 134 -11.08 -15.61 -28.75
N THR A 135 -10.17 -16.04 -29.63
CA THR A 135 -8.88 -15.37 -29.85
C THR A 135 -9.06 -13.88 -30.18
N GLU A 136 -10.06 -13.54 -30.99
CA GLU A 136 -10.37 -12.16 -31.36
C GLU A 136 -10.82 -11.32 -30.15
N GLU A 137 -11.66 -11.88 -29.27
CA GLU A 137 -12.08 -11.23 -28.02
C GLU A 137 -10.89 -11.00 -27.08
N LEU A 138 -10.01 -12.00 -26.91
CA LEU A 138 -8.80 -11.87 -26.10
C LEU A 138 -7.86 -10.79 -26.64
N GLU A 139 -7.62 -10.76 -27.96
CA GLU A 139 -6.80 -9.74 -28.59
C GLU A 139 -7.40 -8.33 -28.42
N SER A 140 -8.71 -8.21 -28.53
CA SER A 140 -9.44 -6.95 -28.34
C SER A 140 -9.34 -6.46 -26.89
N GLN A 141 -9.61 -7.35 -25.92
CA GLN A 141 -9.48 -7.05 -24.49
C GLN A 141 -8.05 -6.67 -24.13
N PHE A 142 -7.07 -7.38 -24.66
CA PHE A 142 -5.66 -7.09 -24.41
C PHE A 142 -5.25 -5.71 -24.91
N LYS A 143 -5.62 -5.36 -26.16
CA LYS A 143 -5.37 -4.02 -26.71
C LYS A 143 -6.01 -2.95 -25.84
N LEU A 144 -7.26 -3.14 -25.41
CA LEU A 144 -7.93 -2.18 -24.55
C LEU A 144 -7.24 -2.04 -23.18
N LEU A 145 -6.83 -3.16 -22.58
CA LEU A 145 -6.12 -3.19 -21.30
C LEU A 145 -4.77 -2.48 -21.40
N GLN A 146 -4.02 -2.72 -22.48
CA GLN A 146 -2.76 -2.01 -22.76
C GLN A 146 -2.98 -0.51 -22.91
N CYS A 147 -4.02 -0.09 -23.66
CA CYS A 147 -4.37 1.33 -23.79
C CYS A 147 -4.65 1.97 -22.42
N GLN A 148 -5.51 1.36 -21.60
CA GLN A 148 -5.82 1.87 -20.26
C GLN A 148 -4.59 1.93 -19.36
N ALA A 149 -3.72 0.91 -19.41
CA ALA A 149 -2.49 0.87 -18.63
C ALA A 149 -1.51 1.99 -19.05
N ILE A 150 -1.35 2.22 -20.37
CA ILE A 150 -0.51 3.30 -20.91
C ILE A 150 -1.06 4.67 -20.52
N GLU A 151 -2.37 4.90 -20.71
CA GLU A 151 -3.04 6.14 -20.30
C GLU A 151 -2.84 6.41 -18.81
N TRP A 152 -3.01 5.37 -17.98
CA TRP A 152 -2.73 5.46 -16.55
C TRP A 152 -1.27 5.81 -16.29
N LYS A 153 -0.28 5.11 -16.87
CA LYS A 153 1.16 5.41 -16.68
C LYS A 153 1.53 6.84 -17.08
N GLN A 154 0.96 7.33 -18.19
CA GLN A 154 1.13 8.71 -18.65
C GLN A 154 0.55 9.71 -17.65
N SER A 155 -0.59 9.40 -17.03
CA SER A 155 -1.21 10.23 -15.99
C SER A 155 -0.48 10.22 -14.64
N GLN A 156 0.35 9.20 -14.37
CA GLN A 156 1.06 9.09 -13.10
C GLN A 156 2.32 9.94 -13.09
N PRO A 157 2.38 11.08 -12.38
CA PRO A 157 3.58 11.92 -12.37
C PRO A 157 4.79 11.14 -11.86
N GLY A 158 4.61 10.26 -10.86
CA GLY A 158 5.65 9.49 -10.18
C GLY A 158 6.45 8.50 -11.01
N LEU A 159 5.89 8.02 -12.13
CA LEU A 159 6.53 6.98 -12.95
C LEU A 159 7.49 7.59 -13.96
N THR A 160 8.76 7.21 -13.92
CA THR A 160 9.75 7.61 -14.94
C THR A 160 9.51 6.90 -16.27
N GLU A 161 9.34 5.57 -16.23
CA GLU A 161 9.01 4.78 -17.42
C GLU A 161 7.52 4.92 -17.72
N LYS A 162 7.20 5.52 -18.88
CA LYS A 162 5.81 5.78 -19.33
C LYS A 162 5.28 4.70 -20.26
N ARG A 163 6.14 3.86 -20.84
CA ARG A 163 5.79 2.73 -21.70
C ARG A 163 5.60 1.48 -20.86
N LEU A 164 4.96 0.46 -21.43
CA LEU A 164 4.88 -0.85 -20.80
C LEU A 164 6.21 -1.60 -21.00
N THR A 165 6.77 -2.14 -19.93
CA THR A 165 7.94 -3.02 -20.02
C THR A 165 7.53 -4.43 -20.49
N PRO A 166 8.46 -5.27 -20.98
CA PRO A 166 8.15 -6.66 -21.33
C PRO A 166 7.53 -7.46 -20.17
N GLU A 167 7.99 -7.23 -18.94
CA GLU A 167 7.45 -7.87 -17.74
C GLU A 167 6.02 -7.40 -17.45
N GLU A 168 5.75 -6.10 -17.61
CA GLU A 168 4.39 -5.56 -17.46
C GLU A 168 3.44 -6.11 -18.53
N ILE A 169 3.90 -6.23 -19.78
CA ILE A 169 3.14 -6.85 -20.87
C ILE A 169 2.78 -8.29 -20.52
N SER A 170 3.74 -9.07 -20.04
CA SER A 170 3.51 -10.45 -19.59
C SER A 170 2.49 -10.53 -18.45
N LEU A 171 2.57 -9.62 -17.47
CA LEU A 171 1.59 -9.54 -16.38
C LEU A 171 0.18 -9.22 -16.88
N LEU A 172 0.04 -8.30 -17.84
CA LEU A 172 -1.25 -7.97 -18.45
C LEU A 172 -1.80 -9.15 -19.27
N GLN A 173 -0.93 -9.93 -19.93
CA GLN A 173 -1.34 -11.17 -20.61
C GLN A 173 -1.83 -12.23 -19.61
N SER A 174 -1.12 -12.43 -18.50
CA SER A 174 -1.55 -13.34 -17.43
C SER A 174 -2.84 -12.90 -16.73
N LEU A 175 -3.27 -11.64 -16.86
CA LEU A 175 -4.59 -11.21 -16.43
C LEU A 175 -5.69 -11.68 -17.38
N LEU A 176 -5.43 -11.77 -18.69
CA LEU A 176 -6.40 -12.28 -19.66
C LEU A 176 -6.81 -13.71 -19.34
N GLU A 177 -5.87 -14.55 -18.89
CA GLU A 177 -6.16 -15.92 -18.44
C GLU A 177 -7.16 -15.99 -17.28
N LYS A 178 -7.42 -14.86 -16.62
CA LYS A 178 -8.41 -14.67 -15.54
C LYS A 178 -9.61 -13.89 -16.07
N ASN A 179 -10.19 -14.38 -17.19
CA ASN A 179 -11.19 -13.73 -18.05
C ASN A 179 -12.16 -12.77 -17.33
N GLY A 180 -12.93 -13.24 -16.34
CA GLY A 180 -13.90 -12.40 -15.65
C GLY A 180 -13.30 -11.25 -14.84
N LEU A 181 -12.07 -11.40 -14.34
CA LEU A 181 -11.36 -10.32 -13.65
C LEU A 181 -10.90 -9.25 -14.65
N CYS A 182 -10.40 -9.66 -15.82
CA CYS A 182 -10.02 -8.73 -16.89
C CYS A 182 -11.22 -7.89 -17.33
N ASP A 183 -12.36 -8.53 -17.61
CA ASP A 183 -13.62 -7.85 -17.93
C ASP A 183 -14.01 -6.82 -16.86
N LEU A 184 -13.95 -7.22 -15.58
CA LEU A 184 -14.23 -6.31 -14.47
C LEU A 184 -13.30 -5.10 -14.42
N ILE A 185 -12.00 -5.31 -14.61
CA ILE A 185 -10.99 -4.24 -14.60
C ILE A 185 -11.27 -3.25 -15.73
N LEU A 186 -11.46 -3.75 -16.97
CA LEU A 186 -11.69 -2.93 -18.16
C LEU A 186 -12.90 -1.99 -18.02
N HIS A 187 -13.94 -2.43 -17.30
CA HIS A 187 -15.19 -1.68 -17.16
C HIS A 187 -15.29 -0.86 -15.87
N ARG A 188 -14.37 -1.01 -14.91
CA ARG A 188 -14.45 -0.38 -13.58
C ARG A 188 -13.20 0.42 -13.25
N ARG A 189 -13.26 1.73 -13.51
CA ARG A 189 -12.16 2.69 -13.28
C ARG A 189 -11.46 2.57 -11.93
N LYS A 190 -12.20 2.44 -10.82
CA LYS A 190 -11.59 2.30 -9.48
C LYS A 190 -10.78 1.00 -9.37
N LEU A 191 -11.35 -0.12 -9.82
CA LEU A 191 -10.69 -1.42 -9.78
C LEU A 191 -9.47 -1.44 -10.71
N ALA A 192 -9.57 -0.82 -11.89
CA ALA A 192 -8.43 -0.64 -12.80
C ALA A 192 -7.31 0.16 -12.14
N LEU A 193 -7.64 1.27 -11.45
CA LEU A 193 -6.66 2.04 -10.70
C LEU A 193 -5.97 1.19 -9.61
N ASP A 194 -6.76 0.52 -8.76
CA ASP A 194 -6.22 -0.34 -7.69
C ASP A 194 -5.33 -1.44 -8.26
N PHE A 195 -5.72 -2.04 -9.40
CA PHE A 195 -4.94 -3.05 -10.12
C PHE A 195 -3.63 -2.49 -10.67
N PHE A 196 -3.65 -1.36 -11.38
CA PHE A 196 -2.44 -0.78 -11.96
C PHE A 196 -1.47 -0.32 -10.87
N GLU A 197 -1.98 0.24 -9.78
CA GLU A 197 -1.17 0.57 -8.61
C GLU A 197 -0.52 -0.69 -8.00
N TRP A 198 -1.30 -1.74 -7.77
CA TRP A 198 -0.82 -2.99 -7.18
C TRP A 198 0.21 -3.72 -8.06
N VAL A 199 -0.15 -4.01 -9.32
CA VAL A 199 0.62 -4.89 -10.20
C VAL A 199 1.70 -4.11 -10.97
N LEU A 200 1.39 -2.91 -11.47
CA LEU A 200 2.30 -2.18 -12.35
C LEU A 200 3.23 -1.24 -11.59
N ARG A 201 2.72 -0.44 -10.64
CA ARG A 201 3.58 0.48 -9.86
C ARG A 201 4.32 -0.27 -8.76
N ASP A 202 3.58 -0.97 -7.92
CA ASP A 202 4.10 -1.58 -6.69
C ASP A 202 4.60 -3.02 -6.92
N LYS A 203 4.48 -3.57 -8.14
CA LYS A 203 5.01 -4.88 -8.55
C LYS A 203 4.59 -6.04 -7.63
N LEU A 204 3.44 -5.93 -6.97
CA LEU A 204 2.92 -6.96 -6.09
C LEU A 204 2.29 -8.11 -6.89
N PRO A 205 2.20 -9.32 -6.32
CA PRO A 205 1.71 -10.49 -7.06
C PRO A 205 0.28 -10.31 -7.58
N LEU A 206 0.10 -10.54 -8.89
CA LEU A 206 -1.21 -10.58 -9.54
C LEU A 206 -2.15 -11.59 -8.88
N SER A 207 -1.62 -12.76 -8.50
CA SER A 207 -2.38 -13.85 -7.91
C SER A 207 -3.03 -13.43 -6.58
N VAL A 208 -2.33 -12.69 -5.71
CA VAL A 208 -2.91 -12.16 -4.46
C VAL A 208 -4.06 -11.18 -4.74
N PHE A 209 -3.89 -10.27 -5.71
CA PHE A 209 -4.94 -9.32 -6.09
C PHE A 209 -6.21 -10.00 -6.64
N ALA A 210 -5.99 -11.08 -7.39
CA ALA A 210 -7.04 -11.82 -8.09
C ALA A 210 -7.75 -12.85 -7.20
N GLU A 211 -7.00 -13.65 -6.44
CA GLU A 211 -7.52 -14.73 -5.60
C GLU A 211 -7.93 -14.24 -4.20
N PHE A 212 -7.32 -13.17 -3.68
CA PHE A 212 -7.59 -12.65 -2.32
C PHE A 212 -7.93 -11.14 -2.34
N PRO A 213 -9.07 -10.75 -2.94
CA PRO A 213 -9.46 -9.35 -3.07
C PRO A 213 -9.65 -8.61 -1.74
N TYR A 214 -9.92 -9.31 -0.63
CA TYR A 214 -10.12 -8.69 0.69
C TYR A 214 -8.76 -8.37 1.27
N ILE A 215 -7.87 -9.36 1.30
CA ILE A 215 -6.51 -9.21 1.82
C ILE A 215 -5.74 -8.14 1.05
N SER A 216 -5.83 -8.12 -0.29
CA SER A 216 -5.21 -7.05 -1.09
C SER A 216 -5.77 -5.66 -0.74
N SER A 217 -7.09 -5.53 -0.57
CA SER A 217 -7.72 -4.28 -0.14
C SER A 217 -7.31 -3.87 1.27
N TRP A 218 -7.18 -4.82 2.19
CA TRP A 218 -6.72 -4.60 3.55
C TRP A 218 -5.26 -4.14 3.58
N ILE A 219 -4.36 -4.76 2.81
CA ILE A 219 -2.95 -4.33 2.66
C ILE A 219 -2.86 -2.90 2.11
N ILE A 220 -3.71 -2.53 1.15
CA ILE A 220 -3.80 -1.16 0.63
C ILE A 220 -4.22 -0.19 1.75
N GLN A 221 -5.26 -0.52 2.52
CA GLN A 221 -5.76 0.30 3.63
C GLN A 221 -4.71 0.48 4.72
N LYS A 222 -3.93 -0.57 5.03
CA LYS A 222 -2.81 -0.54 5.97
C LYS A 222 -1.55 0.16 5.44
N LYS A 223 -1.63 0.81 4.27
CA LYS A 223 -0.54 1.55 3.62
C LYS A 223 0.73 0.73 3.38
N MET A 224 0.59 -0.60 3.24
CA MET A 224 1.73 -1.53 3.16
C MET A 224 2.20 -1.82 1.73
N ARG A 225 1.37 -1.55 0.72
CA ARG A 225 1.68 -1.91 -0.68
C ARG A 225 3.03 -1.38 -1.18
N GLY A 226 3.33 -0.10 -0.91
CA GLY A 226 4.55 0.53 -1.40
C GLY A 226 5.80 -0.03 -0.74
N ARG A 227 5.71 -0.45 0.53
CA ARG A 227 6.80 -1.09 1.28
C ARG A 227 7.04 -2.53 0.82
N LEU A 228 5.97 -3.32 0.74
CA LEU A 228 6.04 -4.71 0.26
C LEU A 228 6.49 -4.80 -1.20
N GLY A 229 6.17 -3.78 -2.00
CA GLY A 229 6.54 -3.68 -3.41
C GLY A 229 7.89 -3.01 -3.70
N HIS A 230 8.53 -2.41 -2.69
CA HIS A 230 9.78 -1.67 -2.88
C HIS A 230 10.95 -2.61 -3.23
N TYR A 231 10.99 -3.76 -2.57
CA TYR A 231 12.05 -4.74 -2.76
C TYR A 231 11.71 -5.68 -3.92
N ARG A 232 12.73 -6.09 -4.67
CA ARG A 232 12.57 -7.00 -5.83
C ARG A 232 12.30 -8.46 -5.43
N ALA A 233 12.49 -8.80 -4.16
CA ALA A 233 12.16 -10.10 -3.62
C ALA A 233 10.65 -10.18 -3.29
N PRO A 234 9.99 -11.33 -3.48
CA PRO A 234 8.61 -11.48 -3.06
C PRO A 234 8.57 -11.42 -1.53
N LEU A 235 8.08 -10.32 -0.96
CA LEU A 235 7.78 -10.19 0.47
C LEU A 235 6.34 -10.59 0.81
N LEU A 236 5.54 -10.83 -0.23
CA LEU A 236 4.15 -11.24 -0.19
C LEU A 236 3.96 -12.30 -1.27
N THR A 237 3.35 -13.43 -0.95
CA THR A 237 3.14 -14.51 -1.92
C THR A 237 1.95 -15.39 -1.52
N ILE A 238 1.53 -16.26 -2.44
CA ILE A 238 0.62 -17.36 -2.12
C ILE A 238 1.45 -18.63 -1.93
N HIS A 239 1.38 -19.23 -0.76
CA HIS A 239 1.93 -20.55 -0.49
C HIS A 239 0.87 -21.63 -0.54
N ARG A 240 1.31 -22.85 -0.84
CA ARG A 240 0.51 -24.07 -0.73
C ARG A 240 1.13 -24.93 0.36
N HIS A 241 0.54 -24.90 1.55
CA HIS A 241 1.00 -25.68 2.68
C HIS A 241 0.41 -27.10 2.60
N PRO A 242 1.22 -28.15 2.76
CA PRO A 242 0.70 -29.51 2.82
C PRO A 242 -0.02 -29.71 4.17
N GLU A 243 -1.33 -29.93 4.15
CA GLU A 243 -2.11 -30.33 5.33
C GLU A 243 -2.56 -31.79 5.19
N PRO A 244 -2.91 -32.48 6.31
CA PRO A 244 -3.34 -33.88 6.29
C PRO A 244 -4.51 -34.16 5.36
N ASN A 245 -5.39 -33.17 5.19
CA ASN A 245 -6.60 -33.28 4.38
C ASN A 245 -6.41 -32.73 2.96
N GLY A 246 -5.28 -32.07 2.66
CA GLY A 246 -4.95 -31.52 1.34
C GLY A 246 -4.03 -30.30 1.35
N PRO A 247 -3.54 -29.84 0.19
CA PRO A 247 -2.78 -28.60 0.14
C PRO A 247 -3.70 -27.39 0.38
N VAL A 248 -3.34 -26.55 1.35
CA VAL A 248 -4.06 -25.32 1.69
C VAL A 248 -3.34 -24.11 1.10
N LYS A 249 -4.07 -23.28 0.35
CA LYS A 249 -3.56 -21.99 -0.14
C LYS A 249 -3.65 -20.92 0.95
N THR A 250 -2.54 -20.27 1.25
CA THR A 250 -2.47 -19.11 2.17
C THR A 250 -1.77 -17.94 1.49
N VAL A 251 -2.11 -16.72 1.92
CA VAL A 251 -1.34 -15.51 1.60
C VAL A 251 -0.35 -15.29 2.73
N ASP A 252 0.93 -15.35 2.42
CA ASP A 252 1.99 -15.25 3.42
C ASP A 252 2.80 -13.97 3.21
N VAL A 253 3.24 -13.37 4.31
CA VAL A 253 4.14 -12.21 4.35
C VAL A 253 5.46 -12.61 5.02
N LEU A 254 6.57 -12.06 4.54
CA LEU A 254 7.90 -12.31 5.11
C LEU A 254 8.15 -11.37 6.30
N ILE A 255 8.57 -11.92 7.43
CA ILE A 255 8.89 -11.21 8.68
C ILE A 255 10.16 -11.82 9.28
N GLU A 256 11.22 -11.03 9.45
CA GLU A 256 12.56 -11.45 9.90
C GLU A 256 13.02 -12.78 9.24
N GLY A 257 12.86 -12.89 7.92
CA GLY A 257 13.26 -14.06 7.14
C GLY A 257 12.33 -15.28 7.25
N ARG A 258 11.18 -15.18 7.92
CA ARG A 258 10.20 -16.26 8.08
C ARG A 258 8.85 -15.88 7.49
N TRP A 259 8.16 -16.86 6.92
CA TRP A 259 6.84 -16.67 6.32
C TRP A 259 5.74 -16.83 7.37
N TYR A 260 4.84 -15.85 7.43
CA TYR A 260 3.67 -15.86 8.30
C TYR A 260 2.40 -15.71 7.47
N SER A 261 1.42 -16.55 7.77
CA SER A 261 0.15 -16.57 7.06
C SER A 261 -0.75 -15.43 7.53
N LEU A 262 -1.15 -14.57 6.59
CA LEU A 262 -2.16 -13.52 6.81
C LEU A 262 -3.57 -14.09 6.99
N MET A 263 -3.74 -15.43 6.95
CA MET A 263 -5.03 -16.08 7.21
C MET A 263 -5.44 -15.98 8.70
N ASN A 264 -4.50 -15.69 9.61
CA ASN A 264 -4.78 -15.53 11.03
C ASN A 264 -4.17 -14.24 11.58
N LEU A 265 -4.92 -13.14 11.53
CA LEU A 265 -4.43 -11.84 12.00
C LEU A 265 -4.15 -11.78 13.51
N SER A 266 -4.72 -12.70 14.30
CA SER A 266 -4.45 -12.83 15.74
C SER A 266 -3.18 -13.62 16.06
N MET A 267 -2.51 -14.19 15.05
CA MET A 267 -1.25 -14.89 15.23
C MET A 267 -0.20 -13.94 15.82
N GLU A 268 0.37 -14.34 16.95
CA GLU A 268 1.49 -13.64 17.57
C GLU A 268 2.79 -13.96 16.83
N VAL A 269 3.57 -12.91 16.60
CA VAL A 269 4.89 -12.96 16.00
C VAL A 269 5.86 -12.34 16.99
N THR A 270 6.85 -13.12 17.40
CA THR A 270 7.93 -12.65 18.27
C THR A 270 9.13 -12.30 17.41
N PHE A 271 9.43 -11.00 17.36
CA PHE A 271 10.62 -10.47 16.71
C PHE A 271 11.85 -10.60 17.64
N ARG A 272 13.04 -10.33 17.11
CA ARG A 272 14.24 -10.09 17.92
C ARG A 272 13.96 -9.09 19.05
N GLY A 273 14.56 -9.31 20.22
CA GLY A 273 14.37 -8.48 21.42
C GLY A 273 13.07 -8.78 22.17
N ASP A 274 12.48 -9.97 21.97
CA ASP A 274 11.23 -10.43 22.59
C ASP A 274 10.06 -9.46 22.39
N TYR A 275 10.10 -8.70 21.30
CA TYR A 275 9.01 -7.81 20.91
C TYR A 275 7.94 -8.64 20.21
N THR A 276 6.87 -8.95 20.95
CA THR A 276 5.75 -9.75 20.44
C THR A 276 4.59 -8.85 20.05
N LEU A 277 4.08 -9.05 18.83
CA LEU A 277 2.89 -8.39 18.31
C LEU A 277 2.04 -9.40 17.55
N THR A 278 0.74 -9.18 17.48
CA THR A 278 -0.13 -9.86 16.51
C THR A 278 0.12 -9.35 15.08
N LEU A 279 -0.21 -10.15 14.08
CA LEU A 279 -0.18 -9.71 12.67
C LEU A 279 -1.06 -8.47 12.43
N GLU A 280 -2.19 -8.34 13.12
CA GLU A 280 -3.00 -7.12 13.05
C GLU A 280 -2.25 -5.89 13.57
N GLU A 281 -1.63 -5.99 14.75
CA GLU A 281 -0.86 -4.91 15.36
C GLU A 281 0.33 -4.49 14.49
N ILE A 282 1.03 -5.45 13.88
CA ILE A 282 2.12 -5.20 12.94
C ILE A 282 1.66 -4.27 11.81
N PHE A 283 0.54 -4.59 11.15
CA PHE A 283 0.02 -3.77 10.06
C PHE A 283 -0.55 -2.43 10.54
N ASN A 284 -1.05 -2.36 11.77
CA ASN A 284 -1.48 -1.10 12.40
C ASN A 284 -0.31 -0.14 12.65
N VAL A 285 0.91 -0.63 12.92
CA VAL A 285 2.10 0.22 13.01
C VAL A 285 2.30 0.98 11.69
N PHE A 286 2.22 0.29 10.55
CA PHE A 286 2.40 0.90 9.23
C PHE A 286 1.27 1.83 8.80
N GLU A 287 0.03 1.51 9.17
CA GLU A 287 -1.12 2.40 8.93
C GLU A 287 -0.92 3.78 9.58
N ASN A 288 -0.29 3.80 10.76
CA ASN A 288 -0.07 4.97 11.59
C ASN A 288 1.30 5.65 11.39
N LYS A 289 2.08 5.26 10.36
CA LYS A 289 3.40 5.88 10.11
C LYS A 289 3.37 7.37 9.74
N ASP A 290 2.20 7.88 9.34
CA ASP A 290 1.97 9.33 9.19
C ASP A 290 1.88 10.09 10.51
N LYS A 291 1.81 9.39 11.65
CA LYS A 291 1.71 9.97 13.00
C LYS A 291 2.97 9.75 13.83
N ALA A 292 3.63 8.60 13.67
CA ALA A 292 4.83 8.23 14.42
C ALA A 292 5.67 7.22 13.63
N ALA A 293 6.99 7.24 13.81
CA ALA A 293 7.92 6.33 13.09
C ALA A 293 7.61 4.84 13.34
N GLY A 294 7.24 4.48 14.58
CA GLY A 294 6.97 3.11 15.00
C GLY A 294 8.24 2.24 15.13
N ASN A 295 8.06 1.02 15.64
CA ASN A 295 9.16 0.08 15.91
C ASN A 295 9.31 -0.99 14.83
N LEU A 296 8.66 -0.82 13.68
CA LEU A 296 8.73 -1.77 12.57
C LEU A 296 9.09 -1.05 11.27
N GLU A 297 9.92 -1.71 10.46
CA GLU A 297 10.18 -1.29 9.09
C GLU A 297 10.33 -2.51 8.16
N VAL A 298 10.20 -2.29 6.86
CA VAL A 298 10.38 -3.33 5.84
C VAL A 298 11.78 -3.27 5.25
N PHE A 299 12.45 -4.42 5.18
CA PHE A 299 13.75 -4.63 4.53
C PHE A 299 13.68 -5.82 3.56
N SER A 300 14.82 -6.19 2.96
CA SER A 300 14.90 -7.27 1.98
C SER A 300 14.51 -8.65 2.52
N ASP A 301 14.58 -8.86 3.84
CA ASP A 301 14.16 -10.06 4.55
C ASP A 301 12.78 -9.93 5.22
N GLY A 302 12.01 -8.89 4.87
CA GLY A 302 10.64 -8.71 5.30
C GLY A 302 10.44 -7.62 6.35
N ILE A 303 9.36 -7.73 7.12
CA ILE A 303 9.07 -6.82 8.24
C ILE A 303 10.03 -7.14 9.40
N ASN A 304 10.67 -6.12 9.96
CA ASN A 304 11.67 -6.26 11.03
C ASN A 304 11.31 -5.40 12.25
N ASN A 305 11.73 -5.82 13.45
CA ASN A 305 11.74 -4.95 14.62
C ASN A 305 12.87 -3.94 14.48
N TRP A 306 12.54 -2.79 13.92
CA TRP A 306 13.47 -1.72 13.62
C TRP A 306 12.77 -0.37 13.70
N ASN A 307 13.28 0.50 14.57
CA ASN A 307 12.86 1.88 14.64
C ASN A 307 13.82 2.74 13.81
N ALA A 308 13.29 3.37 12.75
CA ALA A 308 14.11 4.10 11.81
C ALA A 308 14.80 5.33 12.41
N HIS A 309 14.22 5.94 13.45
CA HIS A 309 14.76 7.13 14.10
C HIS A 309 15.82 6.78 15.17
N HIS A 310 15.65 5.66 15.86
CA HIS A 310 16.61 5.18 16.87
C HIS A 310 17.73 4.30 16.29
N LEU A 311 17.66 3.95 15.00
CA LEU A 311 18.63 3.11 14.31
C LEU A 311 18.93 1.81 15.07
N GLY A 312 17.86 1.15 15.51
CA GLY A 312 17.95 0.00 16.39
C GLY A 312 16.64 -0.75 16.48
N TYR A 313 16.71 -1.92 17.10
CA TYR A 313 15.55 -2.73 17.44
C TYR A 313 15.09 -2.42 18.87
N TYR A 314 13.81 -2.58 19.12
CA TYR A 314 13.25 -2.43 20.47
C TYR A 314 13.44 -3.73 21.27
N ASP A 315 14.07 -3.66 22.44
CA ASP A 315 14.17 -4.77 23.38
C ASP A 315 13.07 -4.63 24.43
N ALA A 316 12.08 -5.53 24.37
CA ALA A 316 10.92 -5.53 25.25
C ALA A 316 11.27 -5.92 26.68
N LEU A 317 12.30 -6.75 26.90
CA LEU A 317 12.74 -7.14 28.24
C LEU A 317 13.39 -5.99 28.98
N SER A 318 14.23 -5.21 28.28
CA SER A 318 14.89 -4.05 28.88
C SER A 318 14.14 -2.72 28.65
N ASN A 319 13.00 -2.75 27.97
CA ASN A 319 12.17 -1.58 27.63
C ASN A 319 13.01 -0.43 27.03
N SER A 320 13.90 -0.76 26.10
CA SER A 320 14.89 0.18 25.55
C SER A 320 15.27 -0.18 24.12
N TYR A 321 15.71 0.79 23.33
CA TYR A 321 16.31 0.51 22.03
C TYR A 321 17.74 -0.01 22.17
N LYS A 322 18.05 -1.02 21.36
CA LYS A 322 19.41 -1.50 21.14
C LYS A 322 19.90 -0.95 19.81
N SER A 323 20.32 0.31 19.84
CA SER A 323 20.85 1.04 18.69
C SER A 323 22.18 0.47 18.23
N ILE A 324 22.50 0.69 16.96
CA ILE A 324 23.82 0.38 16.41
C ILE A 324 24.93 1.18 17.11
N ASP A 325 26.13 0.61 17.17
CA ASP A 325 27.29 1.33 17.66
C ASP A 325 27.91 2.17 16.53
N ILE A 326 27.66 3.48 16.56
CA ILE A 326 28.16 4.45 15.58
C ILE A 326 29.68 4.67 15.68
N LYS A 327 30.28 4.38 16.85
CA LYS A 327 31.73 4.55 17.05
C LYS A 327 32.55 3.43 16.40
N LYS A 328 31.91 2.32 16.06
CA LYS A 328 32.54 1.19 15.37
C LYS A 328 32.91 1.57 13.94
N GLU A 329 34.13 1.25 13.51
CA GLU A 329 34.52 1.39 12.10
C GLU A 329 33.59 0.56 11.21
N GLY A 330 33.11 1.18 10.13
CA GLY A 330 32.10 0.53 9.28
C GLY A 330 30.75 0.34 9.96
N TRP A 331 30.34 1.24 10.87
CA TRP A 331 29.13 1.12 11.69
C TRP A 331 27.87 0.74 10.88
N TRP A 332 27.76 1.21 9.64
CA TRP A 332 26.63 0.94 8.73
C TRP A 332 26.47 -0.53 8.37
N THR A 333 27.52 -1.34 8.53
CA THR A 333 27.43 -2.80 8.34
C THR A 333 26.52 -3.48 9.37
N GLN A 334 26.15 -2.78 10.45
CA GLN A 334 25.17 -3.22 11.45
C GLN A 334 23.73 -2.91 11.06
N LEU A 335 23.50 -2.02 10.08
CA LEU A 335 22.17 -1.69 9.59
C LEU A 335 21.55 -2.91 8.88
N PRO A 336 20.23 -3.14 9.01
CA PRO A 336 19.54 -4.18 8.25
C PRO A 336 19.74 -3.99 6.75
N ALA A 337 19.83 -5.09 6.00
CA ALA A 337 20.11 -5.03 4.58
C ALA A 337 18.91 -4.48 3.79
N GLY A 338 19.08 -3.28 3.21
CA GLY A 338 18.17 -2.71 2.24
C GLY A 338 18.31 -3.36 0.85
N THR A 339 18.35 -2.55 -0.20
CA THR A 339 18.44 -3.03 -1.58
C THR A 339 19.87 -3.47 -1.92
N ILE A 340 20.01 -4.63 -2.55
CA ILE A 340 21.26 -5.13 -3.13
C ILE A 340 21.14 -5.04 -4.66
N LEU A 341 22.14 -4.44 -5.31
CA LEU A 341 22.23 -4.30 -6.75
C LEU A 341 23.48 -5.03 -7.25
N SER A 342 23.38 -5.78 -8.34
CA SER A 342 24.57 -6.19 -9.08
C SER A 342 25.28 -4.98 -9.68
N LEU A 343 26.57 -5.12 -10.03
CA LEU A 343 27.36 -4.08 -10.70
C LEU A 343 26.63 -3.53 -11.94
N LYS A 344 26.08 -4.43 -12.78
CA LYS A 344 25.34 -4.04 -13.99
C LYS A 344 24.08 -3.24 -13.65
N GLU A 345 23.36 -3.63 -12.61
CA GLU A 345 22.17 -2.92 -12.16
C GLU A 345 22.50 -1.57 -11.57
N ALA A 346 23.57 -1.45 -10.78
CA ALA A 346 24.05 -0.18 -10.25
C ALA A 346 24.45 0.76 -11.39
N SER A 347 25.27 0.31 -12.34
CA SER A 347 25.66 1.12 -13.51
C SER A 347 24.47 1.62 -14.31
N TYR A 348 23.50 0.73 -14.56
CA TYR A 348 22.25 1.08 -15.25
C TYR A 348 21.37 2.04 -14.44
N HIS A 349 21.21 1.81 -13.14
CA HIS A 349 20.29 2.55 -12.27
C HIS A 349 20.76 3.97 -11.95
N TYR A 350 22.08 4.18 -11.90
CA TYR A 350 22.68 5.49 -11.63
C TYR A 350 23.24 6.17 -12.89
N HIS A 351 23.18 5.51 -14.05
CA HIS A 351 23.77 6.01 -15.30
C HIS A 351 25.25 6.35 -15.16
N LEU A 352 26.00 5.48 -14.48
CA LEU A 352 27.44 5.63 -14.21
C LEU A 352 28.19 4.42 -14.76
N GLU A 353 29.40 4.63 -15.25
CA GLU A 353 30.34 3.55 -15.52
C GLU A 353 31.05 3.20 -14.21
N LEU A 354 30.90 1.96 -13.75
CA LEU A 354 31.41 1.48 -12.46
C LEU A 354 32.34 0.29 -12.68
N ASP A 355 33.41 0.23 -11.89
CA ASP A 355 34.39 -0.87 -11.91
C ASP A 355 34.21 -1.90 -10.78
N GLY A 356 33.25 -1.67 -9.86
CA GLY A 356 33.01 -2.52 -8.71
C GLY A 356 33.76 -2.13 -7.44
N THR A 357 34.56 -1.06 -7.47
CA THR A 357 35.37 -0.59 -6.33
C THR A 357 34.97 0.80 -5.84
N GLN A 358 34.41 1.61 -6.74
CA GLN A 358 33.96 2.97 -6.45
C GLN A 358 32.67 2.96 -5.63
N TRP A 359 32.47 3.98 -4.81
CA TRP A 359 31.20 4.20 -4.12
C TRP A 359 30.34 5.14 -4.95
N ILE A 360 29.03 5.13 -4.71
CA ILE A 360 28.10 6.12 -5.26
C ILE A 360 27.45 6.84 -4.10
N VAL A 361 27.37 8.16 -4.21
CA VAL A 361 26.58 8.99 -3.32
C VAL A 361 25.60 9.76 -4.17
N ALA A 362 24.31 9.70 -3.86
CA ALA A 362 23.29 10.41 -4.61
C ALA A 362 22.46 11.32 -3.69
N ALA A 363 22.31 12.58 -4.10
CA ALA A 363 21.22 13.40 -3.60
C ALA A 363 19.93 12.90 -4.22
N LYS A 364 18.95 12.53 -3.38
CA LYS A 364 17.61 12.16 -3.83
C LYS A 364 16.60 13.17 -3.32
N ALA A 365 15.56 13.37 -4.13
CA ALA A 365 14.40 14.14 -3.72
C ALA A 365 13.13 13.50 -4.25
N THR A 366 12.07 13.64 -3.45
CA THR A 366 10.72 13.24 -3.80
C THR A 366 9.79 14.43 -3.80
N ARG A 367 8.76 14.39 -4.65
CA ARG A 367 7.63 15.32 -4.59
C ARG A 367 6.35 14.64 -5.02
N GLN A 368 5.23 15.01 -4.41
CA GLN A 368 3.92 14.49 -4.82
C GLN A 368 3.28 15.29 -5.95
N ARG A 369 3.46 16.62 -5.94
CA ARG A 369 2.97 17.55 -6.97
C ARG A 369 4.13 18.20 -7.71
N GLN A 370 3.83 18.79 -8.88
CA GLN A 370 4.82 19.56 -9.63
C GLN A 370 5.13 20.92 -8.99
N THR A 371 4.27 21.38 -8.08
CA THR A 371 4.46 22.60 -7.29
C THR A 371 5.53 22.38 -6.23
N LEU A 372 6.23 23.46 -5.85
CA LEU A 372 7.24 23.43 -4.78
C LEU A 372 6.55 23.50 -3.42
N ASP A 373 5.88 22.41 -3.04
CA ASP A 373 5.24 22.27 -1.73
C ASP A 373 6.20 21.57 -0.76
N PRO A 374 6.72 22.27 0.27
CA PRO A 374 7.62 21.68 1.24
C PRO A 374 6.96 20.56 2.07
N ASN A 375 5.62 20.54 2.21
CA ASN A 375 4.90 19.49 2.93
C ASN A 375 4.80 18.17 2.13
N GLU A 376 4.89 18.27 0.80
CA GLU A 376 4.74 17.14 -0.11
C GLU A 376 6.06 16.79 -0.81
N SER A 377 7.17 17.35 -0.33
CA SER A 377 8.51 17.13 -0.85
C SER A 377 9.43 16.64 0.26
N HIS A 378 10.47 15.90 -0.10
CA HIS A 378 11.49 15.43 0.85
C HIS A 378 12.80 15.19 0.11
N ALA A 379 13.93 15.39 0.78
CA ALA A 379 15.24 15.13 0.22
C ALA A 379 16.07 14.29 1.19
N TYR A 380 16.91 13.43 0.65
CA TYR A 380 17.68 12.47 1.44
C TYR A 380 18.92 12.01 0.67
N LEU A 381 19.87 11.42 1.38
CA LEU A 381 21.08 10.83 0.81
C LEU A 381 20.87 9.35 0.54
N GLU A 382 21.35 8.90 -0.61
CA GLU A 382 21.48 7.48 -0.94
C GLU A 382 22.96 7.14 -1.14
N ILE A 383 23.48 6.24 -0.30
CA ILE A 383 24.88 5.80 -0.31
C ILE A 383 24.91 4.36 -0.82
N VAL A 384 25.71 4.11 -1.87
CA VAL A 384 25.80 2.82 -2.54
C VAL A 384 27.22 2.31 -2.40
N ILE A 385 27.37 1.24 -1.62
CA ILE A 385 28.66 0.76 -1.13
C ILE A 385 28.96 -0.59 -1.78
N PRO A 386 30.13 -0.78 -2.42
CA PRO A 386 30.59 -2.10 -2.84
C PRO A 386 30.60 -3.09 -1.67
N ASN A 387 30.03 -4.28 -1.88
CA ASN A 387 29.90 -5.29 -0.83
C ASN A 387 30.72 -6.55 -1.14
N SER A 388 30.35 -7.26 -2.20
CA SER A 388 31.05 -8.45 -2.69
C SER A 388 31.51 -8.20 -4.12
N LYS A 389 32.28 -9.12 -4.74
CA LYS A 389 32.68 -8.98 -6.14
C LYS A 389 31.43 -8.89 -7.03
N ASN A 390 31.17 -7.69 -7.54
CA ASN A 390 30.04 -7.31 -8.40
C ASN A 390 28.69 -7.04 -7.71
N GLU A 391 28.67 -6.71 -6.42
CA GLU A 391 27.45 -6.31 -5.72
C GLU A 391 27.63 -5.01 -4.95
N TYR A 392 26.56 -4.24 -4.88
CA TYR A 392 26.44 -3.01 -4.13
C TYR A 392 25.28 -3.08 -3.15
N ARG A 393 25.49 -2.55 -1.95
CA ARG A 393 24.42 -2.32 -0.96
C ARG A 393 24.00 -0.86 -0.98
N VAL A 394 22.70 -0.62 -0.99
CA VAL A 394 22.11 0.72 -1.00
C VAL A 394 21.64 1.08 0.40
N TYR A 395 22.06 2.24 0.89
CA TYR A 395 21.64 2.81 2.16
C TYR A 395 20.98 4.17 1.94
N THR A 396 19.86 4.45 2.61
CA THR A 396 19.10 5.69 2.46
C THR A 396 18.97 6.40 3.81
N PHE A 397 19.49 7.62 3.91
CA PHE A 397 19.51 8.41 5.13
C PHE A 397 18.79 9.73 4.90
N GLY A 398 17.81 10.05 5.75
CA GLY A 398 17.08 11.31 5.68
C GLY A 398 17.04 12.01 7.03
N LYS A 399 17.07 13.34 7.01
CA LYS A 399 16.86 14.16 8.20
C LYS A 399 15.37 14.42 8.41
N TYR A 400 14.87 14.11 9.59
CA TYR A 400 13.46 14.26 9.97
C TYR A 400 13.33 15.01 11.29
N ALA A 401 12.18 15.68 11.49
CA ALA A 401 11.76 16.14 12.80
C ALA A 401 11.24 14.94 13.61
N LEU A 402 11.55 14.88 14.91
CA LEU A 402 11.04 13.81 15.79
C LEU A 402 9.54 13.93 16.06
N ARG A 403 8.99 15.15 16.01
CA ARG A 403 7.57 15.43 16.19
C ARG A 403 7.01 16.15 14.98
N TYR A 404 5.99 15.55 14.38
CA TYR A 404 5.19 16.20 13.35
C TYR A 404 4.08 17.05 13.98
N ALA A 405 3.72 18.14 13.30
CA ALA A 405 2.57 18.93 13.68
C ALA A 405 1.28 18.12 13.52
N THR A 406 0.45 18.08 14.56
CA THR A 406 -0.81 17.32 14.57
C THR A 406 -2.02 18.15 14.18
N ASN A 407 -1.89 19.48 14.23
CA ASN A 407 -2.95 20.43 13.95
C ASN A 407 -2.41 21.70 13.28
N MET A 408 -3.33 22.54 12.81
CA MET A 408 -3.02 23.74 12.03
C MET A 408 -2.13 24.75 12.78
N VAL A 409 -2.33 24.90 14.09
CA VAL A 409 -1.55 25.85 14.91
C VAL A 409 -0.12 25.34 15.06
N GLU A 410 0.04 24.06 15.37
CA GLU A 410 1.35 23.42 15.41
C GLU A 410 2.07 23.47 14.05
N SER A 411 1.35 23.30 12.94
CA SER A 411 1.96 23.40 11.61
C SER A 411 2.48 24.82 11.35
N ALA A 412 1.73 25.85 11.74
CA ALA A 412 2.16 27.24 11.59
C ALA A 412 3.35 27.57 12.49
N LEU A 413 3.37 27.08 13.73
CA LEU A 413 4.49 27.28 14.66
C LEU A 413 5.74 26.52 14.22
N ALA A 414 5.58 25.30 13.69
CA ALA A 414 6.68 24.46 13.19
C ALA A 414 7.47 25.11 12.04
N PHE A 415 6.89 26.09 11.33
CA PHE A 415 7.60 26.88 10.32
C PHE A 415 8.62 27.87 10.89
N THR A 416 8.60 28.12 12.21
CA THR A 416 9.49 29.09 12.86
C THR A 416 10.19 28.52 14.10
N ASP A 417 9.79 27.31 14.51
CA ASP A 417 10.29 26.66 15.71
C ASP A 417 11.46 25.73 15.38
N ASN A 418 12.39 25.62 16.33
CA ASN A 418 13.49 24.66 16.23
C ASN A 418 13.02 23.33 16.81
N LEU A 419 12.75 22.37 15.94
CA LEU A 419 12.32 21.03 16.34
C LEU A 419 13.55 20.15 16.57
N GLU A 420 13.45 19.19 17.48
CA GLU A 420 14.45 18.12 17.57
C GLU A 420 14.43 17.28 16.29
N ALA A 421 15.62 16.90 15.82
CA ALA A 421 15.81 16.16 14.59
C ALA A 421 16.48 14.81 14.81
N CYS A 422 16.27 13.91 13.87
CA CYS A 422 17.02 12.66 13.75
C CYS A 422 17.48 12.42 12.32
N VAL A 423 18.49 11.55 12.16
CA VAL A 423 18.82 10.95 10.87
C VAL A 423 18.20 9.56 10.84
N ALA A 424 17.16 9.39 10.01
CA ALA A 424 16.44 8.14 9.90
C ALA A 424 17.09 7.19 8.87
N TYR A 425 17.09 5.90 9.20
CA TYR A 425 17.37 4.81 8.27
C TYR A 425 16.37 3.68 8.46
N PRO A 426 15.76 3.15 7.40
CA PRO A 426 15.90 3.60 6.03
C PRO A 426 14.99 4.84 5.83
N ASP A 427 15.29 5.72 4.88
CA ASP A 427 14.47 6.92 4.65
C ASP A 427 13.02 6.56 4.25
N GLU A 428 12.01 7.02 4.99
CA GLU A 428 10.62 6.57 4.77
C GLU A 428 10.08 6.88 3.36
N THR A 429 10.57 7.95 2.73
CA THR A 429 10.04 8.38 1.44
C THR A 429 10.46 7.48 0.29
N GLN A 430 11.46 6.60 0.47
CA GLN A 430 11.81 5.60 -0.53
C GLN A 430 10.65 4.63 -0.83
N PHE A 431 9.73 4.45 0.13
CA PHE A 431 8.55 3.60 -0.01
C PHE A 431 7.36 4.31 -0.66
N TYR A 432 7.45 5.63 -0.87
CA TYR A 432 6.39 6.42 -1.50
C TYR A 432 6.48 6.33 -3.03
N THR A 433 6.13 5.16 -3.55
CA THR A 433 6.10 4.84 -5.00
C THR A 433 5.14 5.73 -5.80
N HIS A 434 4.17 6.36 -5.13
CA HIS A 434 3.23 7.31 -5.73
C HIS A 434 3.83 8.71 -5.94
N ARG A 435 4.99 9.02 -5.35
CA ARG A 435 5.70 10.30 -5.53
C ARG A 435 6.61 10.25 -6.75
N GLN A 436 6.93 11.41 -7.28
CA GLN A 436 8.05 11.58 -8.20
C GLN A 436 9.35 11.44 -7.43
N HIS A 437 10.31 10.74 -8.01
CA HIS A 437 11.66 10.59 -7.47
C HIS A 437 12.64 11.18 -8.47
N SER A 438 13.58 11.97 -7.98
CA SER A 438 14.73 12.44 -8.75
C SER A 438 16.00 12.16 -7.97
N ARG A 439 17.10 11.97 -8.71
CA ARG A 439 18.40 11.66 -8.12
C ARG A 439 19.51 12.30 -8.93
N ILE A 440 20.56 12.74 -8.26
CA ILE A 440 21.80 13.20 -8.89
C ILE A 440 22.94 12.41 -8.23
N PRO A 441 23.48 11.40 -8.94
CA PRO A 441 24.52 10.53 -8.40
C PRO A 441 25.93 11.07 -8.67
N PHE A 442 26.83 10.77 -7.75
CA PHE A 442 28.24 11.11 -7.80
C PHE A 442 29.06 9.84 -7.53
N THR A 443 29.97 9.51 -8.44
CA THR A 443 31.00 8.50 -8.17
C THR A 443 32.05 9.09 -7.25
N VAL A 444 32.39 8.37 -6.17
CA VAL A 444 33.35 8.82 -5.16
C VAL A 444 34.35 7.71 -4.83
N SER A 445 35.55 8.09 -4.40
CA SER A 445 36.54 7.10 -3.95
C SER A 445 36.10 6.44 -2.64
N PRO A 446 36.62 5.26 -2.28
CA PRO A 446 36.37 4.66 -0.98
C PRO A 446 36.68 5.60 0.18
N GLU A 447 37.76 6.38 0.12
CA GLU A 447 38.14 7.34 1.16
C GLU A 447 37.12 8.49 1.28
N GLU A 448 36.61 9.00 0.15
CA GLU A 448 35.52 9.97 0.14
C GLU A 448 34.23 9.38 0.73
N GLY A 449 33.86 8.17 0.34
CA GLY A 449 32.70 7.44 0.86
C GLY A 449 32.77 7.22 2.37
N MET A 450 33.94 6.80 2.87
CA MET A 450 34.20 6.65 4.30
C MET A 450 34.06 7.97 5.07
N ARG A 451 34.56 9.09 4.52
CA ARG A 451 34.39 10.42 5.13
C ARG A 451 32.92 10.82 5.22
N ILE A 452 32.14 10.57 4.17
CA ILE A 452 30.69 10.83 4.16
C ILE A 452 29.97 10.00 5.22
N MET A 453 30.24 8.69 5.29
CA MET A 453 29.62 7.83 6.31
C MET A 453 30.02 8.20 7.74
N LYS A 454 31.25 8.65 7.94
CA LYS A 454 31.68 9.21 9.23
C LYS A 454 30.88 10.46 9.56
N SER A 455 30.76 11.41 8.62
CA SER A 455 29.98 12.65 8.80
C SER A 455 28.50 12.39 9.09
N ILE A 456 27.89 11.38 8.47
CA ILE A 456 26.53 10.93 8.79
C ILE A 456 26.48 10.34 10.22
N GLY A 457 27.47 9.54 10.62
CA GLY A 457 27.58 9.02 11.98
C GLY A 457 27.73 10.11 13.05
N ASP A 458 28.49 11.16 12.75
CA ASP A 458 28.65 12.31 13.64
C ASP A 458 27.31 13.03 13.88
N ASP A 459 26.47 13.17 12.84
CA ASP A 459 25.12 13.74 12.96
C ASP A 459 24.15 12.83 13.70
N ILE A 460 24.24 11.52 13.50
CA ILE A 460 23.47 10.55 14.28
C ILE A 460 23.83 10.67 15.76
N SER A 461 25.11 10.84 16.08
CA SER A 461 25.58 11.01 17.46
C SER A 461 25.03 12.30 18.07
N GLN A 462 25.04 13.41 17.31
CA GLN A 462 24.41 14.67 17.72
C GLN A 462 22.90 14.55 17.93
N ALA A 463 22.21 13.79 17.09
CA ALA A 463 20.77 13.53 17.23
C ALA A 463 20.46 12.74 18.51
N ILE A 464 21.29 11.77 18.86
CA ILE A 464 21.17 11.01 20.12
C ILE A 464 21.42 11.91 21.35
N GLU A 465 22.30 12.91 21.21
CA GLU A 465 22.60 13.90 22.26
C GLU A 465 21.60 15.09 22.28
N GLU A 466 20.50 15.02 21.51
CA GLU A 466 19.45 16.05 21.40
C GLU A 466 19.97 17.43 20.94
N SER A 467 21.15 17.47 20.30
CA SER A 467 21.75 18.72 19.79
C SER A 467 21.52 18.94 18.29
N PHE A 468 20.73 18.08 17.65
CA PHE A 468 20.44 18.13 16.23
C PHE A 468 19.05 18.73 15.99
N ILE A 469 18.98 19.83 15.24
CA ILE A 469 17.74 20.60 15.03
C ILE A 469 17.18 20.44 13.63
N TYR A 470 15.86 20.54 13.51
CA TYR A 470 15.12 20.63 12.26
C TYR A 470 14.37 21.95 12.22
N GLN A 471 14.58 22.71 11.16
CA GLN A 471 13.89 23.97 10.91
C GLN A 471 13.49 24.01 9.44
N TRP A 472 12.22 24.27 9.15
CA TRP A 472 11.64 24.07 7.80
C TRP A 472 12.29 24.95 6.72
N GLU A 473 12.61 26.18 7.06
CA GLU A 473 13.13 27.22 6.17
C GLU A 473 14.65 27.19 6.02
N SER A 474 15.37 26.68 7.03
CA SER A 474 16.82 26.89 7.18
C SER A 474 17.62 25.66 7.57
N GLU A 475 17.04 24.63 8.20
CA GLU A 475 17.77 23.46 8.71
C GLU A 475 16.99 22.16 8.44
N ASN A 476 16.56 21.98 7.19
CA ASN A 476 15.69 20.90 6.75
C ASN A 476 16.43 19.76 6.03
N CYS A 477 15.68 18.78 5.55
CA CYS A 477 16.16 17.60 4.84
C CYS A 477 16.95 17.92 3.54
N ALA A 478 16.54 18.94 2.79
CA ALA A 478 17.16 19.33 1.54
C ALA A 478 18.49 20.05 1.74
N LYS A 479 18.53 21.00 2.70
CA LYS A 479 19.77 21.66 3.07
C LYS A 479 20.78 20.67 3.66
N TRP A 480 20.34 19.79 4.56
CA TRP A 480 21.20 18.74 5.10
C TRP A 480 21.84 17.87 4.01
N THR A 481 21.06 17.48 2.99
CA THR A 481 21.56 16.73 1.83
C THR A 481 22.60 17.53 1.03
N GLN A 482 22.35 18.82 0.76
CA GLN A 482 23.30 19.69 0.06
C GLN A 482 24.61 19.85 0.84
N ASP A 483 24.51 20.21 2.12
CA ASP A 483 25.66 20.51 2.96
C ASP A 483 26.57 19.29 3.10
N LYS A 484 26.00 18.09 3.31
CA LYS A 484 26.80 16.86 3.41
C LYS A 484 27.59 16.55 2.15
N LEU A 485 27.02 16.82 0.98
CA LEU A 485 27.74 16.66 -0.28
C LEU A 485 28.83 17.72 -0.43
N GLU A 486 28.51 18.98 -0.16
CA GLU A 486 29.47 20.09 -0.27
C GLU A 486 30.65 19.97 0.69
N GLU A 487 30.41 19.58 1.94
CA GLU A 487 31.43 19.39 2.99
C GLU A 487 32.43 18.29 2.64
N ASN A 488 31.94 17.18 2.05
CA ASN A 488 32.76 16.00 1.83
C ASN A 488 33.37 15.94 0.42
N LEU A 489 32.66 16.44 -0.59
CA LEU A 489 33.09 16.40 -2.00
C LEU A 489 33.61 17.75 -2.50
N GLY A 490 33.26 18.85 -1.82
CA GLY A 490 33.64 20.21 -2.16
C GLY A 490 32.57 20.94 -2.98
N ARG A 491 32.29 22.19 -2.59
CA ARG A 491 31.29 23.08 -3.22
C ARG A 491 31.38 23.20 -4.74
N HIS A 492 32.58 23.10 -5.30
CA HIS A 492 32.79 23.23 -6.75
C HIS A 492 32.32 22.00 -7.55
N ARG A 493 32.14 20.84 -6.90
CA ARG A 493 31.63 19.60 -7.52
C ARG A 493 30.12 19.46 -7.41
N ILE A 494 29.50 20.14 -6.45
CA ILE A 494 28.09 19.98 -6.13
C ILE A 494 27.33 21.19 -6.68
N PRO A 495 26.49 21.00 -7.71
CA PRO A 495 25.63 22.09 -8.17
C PRO A 495 24.64 22.48 -7.08
N ASN A 496 24.03 23.64 -7.23
CA ASN A 496 22.98 24.04 -6.32
C ASN A 496 21.71 23.23 -6.60
N LEU A 497 21.40 22.24 -5.74
CA LEU A 497 20.34 21.28 -5.99
C LEU A 497 18.98 21.73 -5.48
N PHE A 498 18.97 22.43 -4.35
CA PHE A 498 17.76 22.65 -3.56
C PHE A 498 17.48 24.10 -3.20
N GLN A 499 18.40 25.03 -3.45
CA GLN A 499 18.19 26.42 -3.07
C GLN A 499 17.16 27.06 -3.99
N ILE A 500 16.03 27.43 -3.38
CA ILE A 500 14.97 28.19 -4.01
C ILE A 500 14.62 29.37 -3.09
N PRO A 501 14.23 30.53 -3.63
CA PRO A 501 13.66 31.58 -2.80
C PRO A 501 12.42 31.05 -2.08
N MET A 502 12.31 31.29 -0.76
CA MET A 502 11.18 30.79 0.02
C MET A 502 9.85 31.27 -0.55
N LEU A 503 9.76 32.51 -1.03
CA LEU A 503 8.57 33.06 -1.67
C LEU A 503 8.23 32.37 -3.00
N GLU A 504 9.12 31.59 -3.62
CA GLU A 504 8.77 30.79 -4.81
C GLU A 504 8.10 29.45 -4.44
N THR A 505 8.08 29.09 -3.16
CA THR A 505 7.33 27.91 -2.72
C THR A 505 5.82 28.12 -2.83
N GLU A 506 5.12 27.01 -3.01
CA GLU A 506 3.67 26.94 -3.14
C GLU A 506 3.12 25.89 -2.18
N PRO A 507 3.18 26.15 -0.86
CA PRO A 507 2.69 25.18 0.10
C PRO A 507 1.19 24.96 -0.06
N SER A 508 0.75 23.72 0.11
CA SER A 508 -0.67 23.39 0.17
C SER A 508 -1.25 23.59 1.57
N GLY A 509 -2.56 23.44 1.70
CA GLY A 509 -3.24 23.53 3.00
C GLY A 509 -3.22 24.95 3.59
N PRO A 510 -3.24 25.07 4.94
CA PRO A 510 -3.36 26.35 5.63
C PRO A 510 -2.17 27.31 5.42
N SER A 511 -0.95 26.79 5.30
CA SER A 511 0.25 27.61 5.07
C SER A 511 0.20 28.37 3.75
N ARG A 512 -0.59 27.90 2.77
CA ARG A 512 -0.90 28.65 1.54
C ARG A 512 -1.43 30.06 1.81
N PHE A 513 -2.23 30.25 2.84
CA PHE A 513 -2.80 31.57 3.16
C PHE A 513 -1.73 32.54 3.64
N LEU A 514 -0.80 32.08 4.49
CA LEU A 514 0.33 32.87 4.95
C LEU A 514 1.23 33.28 3.76
N PHE A 515 1.58 32.33 2.90
CA PHE A 515 2.41 32.61 1.73
C PHE A 515 1.73 33.52 0.71
N ARG A 516 0.40 33.45 0.55
CA ARG A 516 -0.37 34.39 -0.27
C ARG A 516 -0.46 35.79 0.32
N PHE A 517 -0.37 35.93 1.64
CA PHE A 517 -0.37 37.23 2.30
C PHE A 517 1.00 37.91 2.24
N LEU A 518 2.08 37.12 2.30
CA LEU A 518 3.46 37.61 2.23
C LEU A 518 3.90 37.98 0.80
N LYS A 519 3.25 37.42 -0.22
CA LYS A 519 3.40 37.79 -1.63
C LYS A 519 2.53 38.99 -1.96
#